data_AF-A0AAW0E527-F1
#
_entry.id   AF-A0AAW0E527-F1
#
_cell.length_a   1.000
_cell.length_b   1.000
_cell.length_c   1.000
_cell.angle_alpha   90.00
_cell.angle_beta   90.00
_cell.angle_gamma   90.00
#
_symmetry.space_group_name_H-M   'P 1'
#
loop_
_entity.id
_entity.type
_entity.pdbx_description
1 polymer ?
#
loop_
_entity_poly.entity_id
_entity_poly.type
_entity_poly.pdbx_seq_one_letter_code
_entity_poly.pdbx_strand_id
1 'polypeptide(L)'
;MPEFQVLAAFGHRVKQALKKIFQKPKKWPQGYLVVFPRTWAEGTARKPHETFSIDVGDYTDSLEPIPVKVSEYDEEKLPTTAPGRYLIGQKLAPGPVHVAIRGKHLALCAGHHALVCRLGLEGSILVMTRSDYEEVTSVCVPGNNPNKSKAARLRSFLVPERFVEPGARLKDEDFKVNILAAVVMETHAIVVIDYSRIAQIHVVSSARKFEKADLRPGSEMWRDRLWAKWGGAPDWVYETDAALASLDEWHASVLSSEQRTPILDVLNTSDSFASGLGQHMASDLLFELAVHPDMPSFDLCADAALYARFRNHLPNFMRTFVSASYLERCGLAANSSNPFIFNEHSHNNFIRGFVKVYRKAKVHVPANLYNSYQSQGLLDPDHIIGTPYLQPWDPAGYTYKVAPVRFLPDKNNNRYTIICAQPPETWESAHTQEAPFDDVSNAGFSSTLGPASFVEVLRNKLDPEEIARLRQGKRGRPRKPQRTGNRGRPKNPLTLKVKRRIEAIPLSLPRYTSTVDEKENEPPESDEGEALEPQPRYRTRSTRSRYPL
;
A
#
# COMPACT_ATOMS: atom_id res chain seq x y z
N MET A 1 -2.71 7.90 -4.93
CA MET A 1 -3.52 6.70 -5.23
C MET A 1 -2.86 5.49 -4.60
N PRO A 2 -3.56 4.44 -4.09
CA PRO A 2 -2.90 3.24 -3.62
C PRO A 2 -1.89 2.75 -4.65
N GLU A 3 -0.65 2.70 -4.21
CA GLU A 3 0.49 2.26 -4.98
C GLU A 3 0.55 0.72 -4.97
N PHE A 4 1.45 0.14 -5.77
CA PHE A 4 1.52 -1.31 -5.99
C PHE A 4 1.60 -2.13 -4.69
N GLN A 5 2.39 -1.70 -3.71
CA GLN A 5 2.54 -2.35 -2.42
C GLN A 5 1.21 -2.49 -1.66
N VAL A 6 0.37 -1.46 -1.69
CA VAL A 6 -0.95 -1.50 -1.04
C VAL A 6 -1.86 -2.52 -1.74
N LEU A 7 -1.86 -2.52 -3.07
CA LEU A 7 -2.65 -3.48 -3.85
C LEU A 7 -2.13 -4.91 -3.70
N ALA A 8 -0.82 -5.11 -3.61
CA ALA A 8 -0.21 -6.41 -3.32
C ALA A 8 -0.67 -6.96 -1.96
N ALA A 9 -0.72 -6.10 -0.94
CA ALA A 9 -1.27 -6.46 0.36
C ALA A 9 -2.77 -6.80 0.29
N PHE A 10 -3.60 -6.01 -0.41
CA PHE A 10 -5.02 -6.31 -0.61
C PHE A 10 -5.26 -7.61 -1.37
N GLY A 11 -4.57 -7.80 -2.50
CA GLY A 11 -4.62 -9.04 -3.27
C GLY A 11 -4.19 -10.25 -2.44
N HIS A 12 -3.20 -10.10 -1.55
CA HIS A 12 -2.82 -11.15 -0.61
C HIS A 12 -3.91 -11.46 0.41
N ARG A 13 -4.55 -10.44 1.01
CA ARG A 13 -5.67 -10.64 1.95
C ARG A 13 -6.81 -11.42 1.31
N VAL A 14 -7.19 -11.04 0.09
CA VAL A 14 -8.21 -11.75 -0.69
C VAL A 14 -7.77 -13.20 -0.95
N LYS A 15 -6.54 -13.43 -1.45
CA LYS A 15 -6.01 -14.80 -1.67
C LYS A 15 -6.03 -15.64 -0.39
N GLN A 16 -5.67 -15.07 0.76
CA GLN A 16 -5.71 -15.78 2.05
C GLN A 16 -7.14 -16.09 2.49
N ALA A 17 -8.08 -15.17 2.30
CA ALA A 17 -9.48 -15.41 2.60
C ALA A 17 -10.03 -16.54 1.72
N LEU A 18 -9.79 -16.51 0.41
CA LEU A 18 -10.22 -17.56 -0.51
C LEU A 18 -9.63 -18.94 -0.13
N LYS A 19 -8.35 -18.99 0.26
CA LYS A 19 -7.71 -20.22 0.78
C LYS A 19 -8.39 -20.74 2.06
N LYS A 20 -8.71 -19.86 3.00
CA LYS A 20 -9.41 -20.23 4.24
C LYS A 20 -10.82 -20.75 3.97
N ILE A 21 -11.53 -20.12 3.03
CA ILE A 21 -12.86 -20.56 2.61
C ILE A 21 -12.76 -21.93 1.93
N PHE A 22 -11.79 -22.13 1.03
CA PHE A 22 -11.53 -23.40 0.34
C PHE A 22 -11.26 -24.57 1.30
N GLN A 23 -10.53 -24.34 2.39
CA GLN A 23 -10.13 -25.40 3.32
C GLN A 23 -11.31 -26.13 3.99
N LYS A 24 -12.46 -25.49 4.16
CA LYS A 24 -13.63 -26.09 4.83
C LYS A 24 -14.39 -27.09 3.93
N PRO A 25 -14.85 -26.73 2.71
CA PRO A 25 -15.60 -27.62 1.83
C PRO A 25 -14.71 -28.34 0.79
N LYS A 26 -13.41 -28.03 0.69
CA LYS A 26 -12.50 -28.47 -0.39
C LYS A 26 -12.98 -28.10 -1.80
N LYS A 27 -13.83 -27.08 -1.92
CA LYS A 27 -14.34 -26.52 -3.18
C LYS A 27 -13.89 -25.07 -3.32
N TRP A 28 -13.42 -24.69 -4.51
CA TRP A 28 -12.98 -23.31 -4.75
C TRP A 28 -14.16 -22.35 -4.56
N PRO A 29 -13.99 -21.24 -3.83
CA PRO A 29 -15.09 -20.31 -3.56
C PRO A 29 -15.74 -19.84 -4.85
N GLN A 30 -17.07 -19.96 -4.89
CA GLN A 30 -17.90 -19.46 -5.97
C GLN A 30 -18.58 -18.17 -5.50
N GLY A 31 -18.67 -17.19 -6.38
CA GLY A 31 -19.30 -15.91 -6.08
C GLY A 31 -19.77 -15.19 -7.32
N TYR A 32 -20.38 -14.04 -7.09
CA TYR A 32 -20.97 -13.19 -8.12
C TYR A 32 -20.72 -11.72 -7.81
N LEU A 33 -20.69 -10.89 -8.86
CA LEU A 33 -20.49 -9.44 -8.74
C LEU A 33 -21.82 -8.74 -8.41
N VAL A 34 -21.74 -7.71 -7.57
CA VAL A 34 -22.82 -6.75 -7.31
C VAL A 34 -22.21 -5.36 -7.33
N VAL A 35 -22.86 -4.39 -7.96
CA VAL A 35 -22.45 -2.98 -7.91
C VAL A 35 -23.51 -2.12 -7.20
N PHE A 36 -23.09 -0.97 -6.67
CA PHE A 36 -23.94 -0.08 -5.88
C PHE A 36 -23.90 1.36 -6.42
N PRO A 37 -24.58 1.65 -7.54
CA PRO A 37 -24.56 2.98 -8.15
C PRO A 37 -24.89 4.12 -7.19
N ARG A 38 -25.80 3.90 -6.24
CA ARG A 38 -26.17 4.90 -5.22
C ARG A 38 -24.97 5.48 -4.46
N THR A 39 -23.86 4.75 -4.32
CA THR A 39 -22.66 5.21 -3.61
C THR A 39 -21.63 5.90 -4.51
N TRP A 40 -21.80 5.87 -5.83
CA TRP A 40 -20.86 6.48 -6.77
C TRP A 40 -20.85 7.99 -6.70
N ALA A 41 -19.71 8.61 -7.02
CA ALA A 41 -19.62 10.06 -7.10
C ALA A 41 -20.42 10.60 -8.28
N GLU A 42 -20.78 11.87 -8.16
CA GLU A 42 -21.32 12.66 -9.25
C GLU A 42 -20.23 13.63 -9.70
N GLY A 43 -19.81 13.52 -10.95
CA GLY A 43 -18.99 14.53 -11.60
C GLY A 43 -19.69 15.89 -11.62
N THR A 44 -18.93 16.94 -11.87
CA THR A 44 -19.48 18.29 -12.12
C THR A 44 -19.22 18.68 -13.56
N ALA A 45 -19.96 19.65 -14.10
CA ALA A 45 -19.70 20.18 -15.45
C ALA A 45 -18.26 20.67 -15.63
N ARG A 46 -17.63 21.19 -14.56
CA ARG A 46 -16.24 21.68 -14.58
C ARG A 46 -15.19 20.58 -14.37
N LYS A 47 -15.58 19.48 -13.73
CA LYS A 47 -14.72 18.33 -13.41
C LYS A 47 -15.56 17.06 -13.60
N PRO A 48 -15.69 16.57 -14.86
CA PRO A 48 -16.40 15.34 -15.11
C PRO A 48 -15.69 14.19 -14.37
N HIS A 49 -16.48 13.27 -13.84
CA HIS A 49 -15.97 12.09 -13.16
C HIS A 49 -16.87 10.91 -13.49
N GLU A 50 -16.25 9.85 -14.00
CA GLU A 50 -16.91 8.58 -14.30
C GLU A 50 -16.43 7.55 -13.26
N THR A 51 -17.33 7.14 -12.37
CA THR A 51 -17.05 6.06 -11.40
C THR A 51 -17.13 4.69 -12.06
N PHE A 52 -18.01 4.48 -13.03
CA PHE A 52 -18.30 3.16 -13.61
C PHE A 52 -18.21 3.19 -15.14
N SER A 53 -17.58 2.17 -15.69
CA SER A 53 -17.62 1.85 -17.12
C SER A 53 -17.66 0.33 -17.31
N ILE A 54 -18.03 -0.13 -18.50
CA ILE A 54 -18.17 -1.57 -18.77
C ILE A 54 -17.74 -1.92 -20.20
N ASP A 55 -17.04 -3.05 -20.34
CA ASP A 55 -16.82 -3.78 -21.58
C ASP A 55 -17.66 -5.06 -21.54
N VAL A 56 -18.64 -5.15 -22.45
CA VAL A 56 -19.52 -6.32 -22.55
C VAL A 56 -18.96 -7.40 -23.46
N GLY A 57 -18.00 -7.11 -24.34
CA GLY A 57 -17.43 -8.07 -25.30
C GLY A 57 -18.47 -8.98 -25.97
N ASP A 58 -18.31 -10.29 -25.75
CA ASP A 58 -19.16 -11.37 -26.24
C ASP A 58 -20.31 -11.75 -25.30
N TYR A 59 -20.44 -11.10 -24.15
CA TYR A 59 -21.45 -11.41 -23.14
C TYR A 59 -22.85 -10.93 -23.55
N THR A 60 -23.86 -11.72 -23.16
CA THR A 60 -25.28 -11.40 -23.37
C THR A 60 -26.06 -11.56 -22.06
N ASP A 61 -26.99 -10.64 -21.77
CA ASP A 61 -27.80 -10.63 -20.54
C ASP A 61 -28.61 -11.91 -20.31
N SER A 62 -28.91 -12.69 -21.35
CA SER A 62 -29.60 -13.98 -21.25
C SER A 62 -28.81 -15.06 -20.52
N LEU A 63 -27.52 -14.83 -20.25
CA LEU A 63 -26.68 -15.73 -19.44
C LEU A 63 -26.96 -15.57 -17.93
N GLU A 64 -27.64 -14.50 -17.54
CA GLU A 64 -27.91 -14.15 -16.16
C GLU A 64 -29.39 -14.26 -15.82
N PRO A 65 -29.74 -14.50 -14.54
CA PRO A 65 -31.14 -14.51 -14.13
C PRO A 65 -31.75 -13.11 -14.24
N ILE A 66 -33.08 -13.04 -14.31
CA ILE A 66 -33.84 -11.80 -14.42
C ILE A 66 -33.84 -11.03 -13.09
N PRO A 67 -33.72 -9.68 -13.07
CA PRO A 67 -33.71 -8.92 -11.83
C PRO A 67 -35.05 -8.98 -11.09
N VAL A 68 -35.00 -9.16 -9.76
CA VAL A 68 -36.21 -9.28 -8.94
C VAL A 68 -36.59 -7.98 -8.26
N LYS A 69 -35.61 -7.26 -7.69
CA LYS A 69 -35.86 -6.00 -6.98
C LYS A 69 -34.63 -5.12 -6.96
N VAL A 70 -34.76 -3.90 -7.47
CA VAL A 70 -33.66 -2.95 -7.54
C VAL A 70 -34.01 -1.73 -6.69
N SER A 71 -32.99 -1.12 -6.08
CA SER A 71 -33.15 0.11 -5.31
C SER A 71 -33.42 1.27 -6.26
N GLU A 72 -34.40 2.13 -5.95
CA GLU A 72 -34.67 3.37 -6.71
C GLU A 72 -33.39 4.23 -6.90
N TYR A 73 -32.56 4.34 -5.86
CA TYR A 73 -31.30 5.09 -5.91
C TYR A 73 -30.23 4.48 -6.83
N ASP A 74 -30.29 3.17 -7.07
CA ASP A 74 -29.38 2.52 -8.02
C ASP A 74 -29.91 2.72 -9.45
N GLU A 75 -31.23 2.63 -9.65
CA GLU A 75 -31.88 2.85 -10.95
C GLU A 75 -31.75 4.29 -11.45
N GLU A 76 -31.72 5.28 -10.54
CA GLU A 76 -31.47 6.68 -10.89
C GLU A 76 -30.10 6.86 -11.60
N LYS A 77 -29.10 6.07 -11.22
CA LYS A 77 -27.72 6.17 -11.75
C LYS A 77 -27.39 5.14 -12.82
N LEU A 78 -28.08 4.01 -12.83
CA LEU A 78 -28.04 3.00 -13.89
C LEU A 78 -29.48 2.70 -14.32
N PRO A 79 -30.07 3.53 -15.21
CA PRO A 79 -31.42 3.30 -15.71
C PRO A 79 -31.51 2.00 -16.53
N THR A 80 -32.73 1.55 -16.82
CA THR A 80 -32.99 0.26 -17.50
C THR A 80 -32.28 0.11 -18.85
N THR A 81 -32.02 1.22 -19.55
CA THR A 81 -31.33 1.24 -20.85
C THR A 81 -29.81 1.31 -20.73
N ALA A 82 -29.27 1.50 -19.52
CA ALA A 82 -27.84 1.66 -19.32
C ALA A 82 -27.09 0.32 -19.44
N PRO A 83 -25.91 0.31 -20.07
CA PRO A 83 -25.07 -0.89 -20.09
C PRO A 83 -24.67 -1.26 -18.67
N GLY A 84 -24.68 -2.56 -18.35
CA GLY A 84 -24.39 -3.07 -17.01
C GLY A 84 -25.57 -3.03 -16.04
N ARG A 85 -26.80 -2.71 -16.49
CA ARG A 85 -28.02 -2.77 -15.66
C ARG A 85 -28.25 -4.14 -15.01
N TYR A 86 -27.79 -5.23 -15.62
CA TYR A 86 -27.86 -6.57 -15.05
C TYR A 86 -27.02 -6.72 -13.77
N LEU A 87 -26.05 -5.83 -13.50
CA LEU A 87 -25.17 -5.91 -12.33
C LEU A 87 -25.83 -5.44 -11.01
N ILE A 88 -27.05 -4.91 -11.06
CA ILE A 88 -27.77 -4.37 -9.88
C ILE A 88 -29.04 -5.17 -9.56
N GLY A 89 -29.29 -5.36 -8.26
CA GLY A 89 -30.54 -5.91 -7.74
C GLY A 89 -30.81 -7.38 -8.04
N GLN A 90 -29.78 -8.14 -8.41
CA GLN A 90 -29.89 -9.58 -8.64
C GLN A 90 -28.67 -10.38 -8.19
N LYS A 91 -28.90 -11.67 -7.98
CA LYS A 91 -27.85 -12.64 -7.75
C LYS A 91 -27.44 -13.23 -9.09
N LEU A 92 -26.30 -12.78 -9.62
CA LEU A 92 -25.75 -13.31 -10.87
C LEU A 92 -25.30 -14.76 -10.70
N ALA A 93 -25.14 -15.44 -11.82
CA ALA A 93 -24.65 -16.79 -11.98
C ALA A 93 -23.27 -16.89 -11.31
N PRO A 94 -23.14 -17.67 -10.22
CA PRO A 94 -21.89 -17.71 -9.50
C PRO A 94 -20.82 -18.43 -10.32
N GLY A 95 -19.58 -18.01 -10.15
CA GLY A 95 -18.40 -18.70 -10.68
C GLY A 95 -17.17 -18.54 -9.80
N PRO A 96 -16.04 -19.14 -10.19
CA PRO A 96 -14.82 -19.13 -9.42
C PRO A 96 -14.36 -17.69 -9.10
N VAL A 97 -14.01 -17.44 -7.83
CA VAL A 97 -13.51 -16.12 -7.42
C VAL A 97 -11.99 -16.05 -7.56
N HIS A 98 -11.50 -15.06 -8.28
CA HIS A 98 -10.08 -14.82 -8.50
C HIS A 98 -9.69 -13.36 -8.26
N VAL A 99 -8.42 -13.11 -8.00
CA VAL A 99 -7.87 -11.76 -7.82
C VAL A 99 -6.52 -11.63 -8.48
N ALA A 100 -6.31 -10.53 -9.19
CA ALA A 100 -5.04 -10.12 -9.77
C ALA A 100 -4.77 -8.65 -9.51
N ILE A 101 -3.52 -8.26 -9.69
CA ILE A 101 -3.06 -6.88 -9.59
C ILE A 101 -2.15 -6.64 -10.80
N ARG A 102 -2.17 -5.42 -11.33
CA ARG A 102 -1.24 -4.94 -12.36
C ARG A 102 -1.01 -3.46 -12.15
N GLY A 103 0.21 -3.07 -11.81
CA GLY A 103 0.57 -1.69 -11.48
C GLY A 103 -0.30 -1.15 -10.33
N LYS A 104 -1.09 -0.11 -10.61
CA LYS A 104 -2.00 0.52 -9.64
C LYS A 104 -3.47 0.09 -9.80
N HIS A 105 -3.70 -1.08 -10.42
CA HIS A 105 -5.02 -1.64 -10.64
C HIS A 105 -5.17 -3.01 -9.96
N LEU A 106 -6.39 -3.30 -9.48
CA LEU A 106 -6.75 -4.58 -8.89
C LEU A 106 -7.98 -5.15 -9.59
N ALA A 107 -7.93 -6.41 -10.00
CA ALA A 107 -9.04 -7.11 -10.61
C ALA A 107 -9.61 -8.17 -9.66
N LEU A 108 -10.93 -8.21 -9.52
CA LEU A 108 -11.71 -9.24 -8.83
C LEU A 108 -12.63 -9.92 -9.85
N CYS A 109 -12.43 -11.21 -10.08
CA CYS A 109 -13.24 -11.98 -11.04
C CYS A 109 -14.21 -12.89 -10.30
N ALA A 110 -15.43 -12.99 -10.81
CA ALA A 110 -16.49 -13.85 -10.28
C ALA A 110 -17.53 -14.12 -11.37
N GLY A 111 -17.72 -15.40 -11.72
CA GLY A 111 -18.68 -15.76 -12.78
C GLY A 111 -18.23 -15.21 -14.14
N HIS A 112 -19.17 -14.57 -14.84
CA HIS A 112 -18.98 -13.96 -16.16
C HIS A 112 -18.30 -12.60 -16.11
N HIS A 113 -17.94 -12.10 -14.91
CA HIS A 113 -17.52 -10.71 -14.74
C HIS A 113 -16.18 -10.57 -14.02
N ALA A 114 -15.39 -9.61 -14.48
CA ALA A 114 -14.20 -9.12 -13.81
C ALA A 114 -14.38 -7.64 -13.47
N LEU A 115 -14.32 -7.31 -12.19
CA LEU A 115 -14.31 -5.95 -11.68
C LEU A 115 -12.86 -5.48 -11.56
N VAL A 116 -12.48 -4.50 -12.37
CA VAL A 116 -11.16 -3.88 -12.38
C VAL A 116 -11.26 -2.52 -11.70
N CYS A 117 -10.45 -2.32 -10.67
CA CYS A 117 -10.54 -1.16 -9.78
C CYS A 117 -9.29 -0.30 -9.89
N ARG A 118 -9.49 1.01 -10.11
CA ARG A 118 -8.54 2.07 -9.81
C ARG A 118 -8.98 2.74 -8.51
N LEU A 119 -8.35 2.40 -7.39
CA LEU A 119 -8.85 2.71 -6.04
C LEU A 119 -8.74 4.19 -5.59
N GLY A 120 -8.47 5.14 -6.48
CA GLY A 120 -8.48 6.55 -6.07
C GLY A 120 -7.39 6.85 -5.04
N LEU A 121 -7.60 7.67 -4.02
CA LEU A 121 -6.65 7.92 -2.92
C LEU A 121 -6.99 7.11 -1.67
N GLU A 122 -8.29 6.97 -1.41
CA GLU A 122 -8.83 6.40 -0.16
C GLU A 122 -9.71 5.17 -0.42
N GLY A 123 -9.60 4.55 -1.60
CA GLY A 123 -10.25 3.30 -1.91
C GLY A 123 -9.51 2.10 -1.34
N SER A 124 -10.27 1.16 -0.76
CA SER A 124 -9.74 -0.02 -0.08
C SER A 124 -10.53 -1.28 -0.40
N ILE A 125 -9.98 -2.43 0.00
CA ILE A 125 -10.62 -3.74 -0.09
C ILE A 125 -10.77 -4.31 1.32
N LEU A 126 -12.01 -4.67 1.69
CA LEU A 126 -12.29 -5.44 2.89
C LEU A 126 -12.86 -6.81 2.54
N VAL A 127 -12.58 -7.79 3.41
CA VAL A 127 -13.21 -9.10 3.36
C VAL A 127 -13.98 -9.30 4.66
N MET A 128 -15.26 -9.61 4.55
CA MET A 128 -16.15 -9.80 5.69
C MET A 128 -17.01 -11.05 5.49
N THR A 129 -17.68 -11.52 6.55
CA THR A 129 -18.62 -12.63 6.40
C THR A 129 -19.84 -12.20 5.57
N ARG A 130 -20.55 -13.16 4.98
CA ARG A 130 -21.76 -12.87 4.21
C ARG A 130 -22.81 -12.16 5.07
N SER A 131 -23.00 -12.59 6.32
CA SER A 131 -23.92 -11.96 7.25
C SER A 131 -23.52 -10.52 7.59
N ASP A 132 -22.24 -10.26 7.84
CA ASP A 132 -21.77 -8.90 8.14
C ASP A 132 -22.00 -7.96 6.95
N TYR A 133 -21.75 -8.46 5.73
CA TYR A 133 -22.02 -7.72 4.50
C TYR A 133 -23.50 -7.41 4.33
N GLU A 134 -24.38 -8.39 4.55
CA GLU A 134 -25.83 -8.21 4.43
C GLU A 134 -26.33 -7.19 5.46
N GLU A 135 -25.83 -7.24 6.69
CA GLU A 135 -26.18 -6.28 7.74
C GLU A 135 -25.74 -4.86 7.37
N VAL A 136 -24.48 -4.67 6.95
CA VAL A 136 -23.97 -3.34 6.52
C VAL A 136 -24.76 -2.80 5.32
N THR A 137 -25.07 -3.64 4.34
CA THR A 137 -25.76 -3.20 3.11
C THR A 137 -27.28 -3.09 3.25
N SER A 138 -27.84 -3.50 4.40
CA SER A 138 -29.29 -3.46 4.65
C SER A 138 -29.82 -2.03 4.88
N VAL A 139 -29.01 -1.13 5.44
CA VAL A 139 -29.42 0.24 5.78
C VAL A 139 -28.66 1.25 4.94
N CYS A 140 -29.39 1.88 4.02
CA CYS A 140 -28.89 2.92 3.11
C CYS A 140 -29.34 4.31 3.59
N VAL A 141 -28.40 5.19 3.90
CA VAL A 141 -28.64 6.55 4.44
C VAL A 141 -28.08 7.64 3.52
N PRO A 142 -28.53 8.90 3.64
CA PRO A 142 -27.86 10.02 2.97
C PRO A 142 -26.37 10.08 3.36
N GLY A 143 -25.51 10.39 2.39
CA GLY A 143 -24.07 10.49 2.61
C GLY A 143 -23.67 11.73 3.39
N ASN A 144 -22.36 11.88 3.58
CA ASN A 144 -21.81 13.03 4.29
C ASN A 144 -21.51 14.15 3.28
N ASN A 145 -22.52 14.97 3.01
CA ASN A 145 -22.35 16.20 2.23
C ASN A 145 -23.05 17.38 2.94
N PRO A 146 -22.41 18.56 3.06
CA PRO A 146 -23.06 19.74 3.63
C PRO A 146 -24.34 20.13 2.89
N ASN A 147 -24.40 19.89 1.57
CA ASN A 147 -25.61 20.08 0.78
C ASN A 147 -26.52 18.85 0.92
N LYS A 148 -27.68 19.03 1.58
CA LYS A 148 -28.67 17.97 1.83
C LYS A 148 -29.19 17.29 0.56
N SER A 149 -29.41 18.04 -0.52
CA SER A 149 -29.85 17.47 -1.81
C SER A 149 -28.75 16.57 -2.39
N LYS A 150 -27.49 17.03 -2.37
CA LYS A 150 -26.35 16.23 -2.81
C LYS A 150 -26.13 15.01 -1.91
N ALA A 151 -26.29 15.15 -0.58
CA ALA A 151 -26.23 14.03 0.37
C ALA A 151 -27.34 13.00 0.12
N ALA A 152 -28.53 13.44 -0.27
CA ALA A 152 -29.65 12.56 -0.58
C ALA A 152 -29.38 11.68 -1.81
N ARG A 153 -28.67 12.19 -2.82
CA ARG A 153 -28.26 11.42 -4.02
C ARG A 153 -26.98 10.60 -3.83
N LEU A 154 -26.04 11.13 -3.05
CA LEU A 154 -24.79 10.45 -2.69
C LEU A 154 -25.02 9.57 -1.47
N ARG A 155 -25.68 8.42 -1.64
CA ARG A 155 -26.01 7.50 -0.54
C ARG A 155 -24.77 6.82 0.06
N SER A 156 -24.88 6.39 1.31
CA SER A 156 -23.90 5.57 2.03
C SER A 156 -24.59 4.44 2.78
N PHE A 157 -23.83 3.43 3.19
CA PHE A 157 -24.30 2.36 4.06
C PHE A 157 -23.96 2.68 5.52
N LEU A 158 -24.90 2.43 6.43
CA LEU A 158 -24.66 2.58 7.86
C LEU A 158 -23.89 1.35 8.36
N VAL A 159 -22.78 1.59 9.06
CA VAL A 159 -22.01 0.53 9.73
C VAL A 159 -22.67 0.25 11.08
N PRO A 160 -23.09 -1.00 11.36
CA PRO A 160 -23.66 -1.38 12.64
C PRO A 160 -22.78 -1.00 13.83
N GLU A 161 -23.40 -0.55 14.93
CA GLU A 161 -22.71 -0.11 16.15
C GLU A 161 -21.78 -1.20 16.72
N ARG A 162 -22.11 -2.48 16.55
CA ARG A 162 -21.25 -3.60 16.97
C ARG A 162 -19.88 -3.66 16.27
N PHE A 163 -19.70 -2.93 15.18
CA PHE A 163 -18.42 -2.77 14.50
C PHE A 163 -17.67 -1.50 14.87
N VAL A 164 -18.26 -0.64 15.71
CA VAL A 164 -17.57 0.51 16.30
C VAL A 164 -16.81 0.04 17.53
N GLU A 165 -15.49 0.23 17.54
CA GLU A 165 -14.68 -0.13 18.69
C GLU A 165 -14.99 0.81 19.87
N PRO A 166 -15.19 0.27 21.08
CA PRO A 166 -15.40 1.12 22.26
C PRO A 166 -14.21 2.06 22.49
N GLY A 167 -14.45 3.36 22.50
CA GLY A 167 -13.39 4.37 22.57
C GLY A 167 -12.76 4.73 21.22
N ALA A 168 -13.38 4.31 20.11
CA ALA A 168 -13.09 4.87 18.79
C ALA A 168 -13.42 6.37 18.76
N ARG A 169 -12.74 7.10 17.86
CA ARG A 169 -12.86 8.55 17.74
C ARG A 169 -14.12 9.01 16.99
N LEU A 170 -15.07 8.12 16.77
CA LEU A 170 -16.38 8.42 16.19
C LEU A 170 -17.21 9.18 17.25
N LYS A 171 -16.95 10.48 17.42
CA LYS A 171 -17.68 11.34 18.35
C LYS A 171 -19.02 11.70 17.70
N ASP A 172 -20.12 11.18 18.26
CA ASP A 172 -21.52 11.57 17.98
C ASP A 172 -21.98 11.51 16.51
N GLU A 173 -21.22 10.85 15.63
CA GLU A 173 -21.55 10.67 14.21
C GLU A 173 -21.82 9.21 13.87
N ASP A 174 -22.85 8.99 13.06
CA ASP A 174 -23.09 7.71 12.40
C ASP A 174 -21.85 7.27 11.62
N PHE A 175 -21.37 6.05 11.89
CA PHE A 175 -20.30 5.46 11.10
C PHE A 175 -20.86 4.99 9.77
N LYS A 176 -20.51 5.67 8.68
CA LYS A 176 -20.95 5.36 7.32
C LYS A 176 -19.81 4.86 6.45
N VAL A 177 -20.15 4.01 5.49
CA VAL A 177 -19.21 3.47 4.48
C VAL A 177 -19.81 3.58 3.08
N ASN A 178 -18.97 3.85 2.07
CA ASN A 178 -19.38 3.84 0.67
C ASN A 178 -18.83 2.57 0.01
N ILE A 179 -19.68 1.56 -0.15
CA ILE A 179 -19.33 0.34 -0.90
C ILE A 179 -19.71 0.58 -2.35
N LEU A 180 -18.75 0.56 -3.28
CA LEU A 180 -18.97 0.79 -4.70
C LEU A 180 -19.41 -0.49 -5.43
N ALA A 181 -18.83 -1.61 -5.02
CA ALA A 181 -19.07 -2.93 -5.57
C ALA A 181 -18.65 -4.03 -4.58
N ALA A 182 -19.15 -5.24 -4.79
CA ALA A 182 -18.80 -6.41 -3.99
C ALA A 182 -18.78 -7.69 -4.84
N VAL A 183 -17.84 -8.58 -4.54
CA VAL A 183 -17.92 -9.99 -4.93
C VAL A 183 -18.50 -10.76 -3.76
N VAL A 184 -19.71 -11.28 -3.96
CA VAL A 184 -20.47 -12.03 -2.96
C VAL A 184 -20.25 -13.51 -3.15
N MET A 185 -19.82 -14.20 -2.11
CA MET A 185 -19.75 -15.67 -2.03
C MET A 185 -20.79 -16.19 -1.03
N GLU A 186 -20.91 -17.50 -0.93
CA GLU A 186 -21.81 -18.17 0.00
C GLU A 186 -21.58 -17.78 1.47
N THR A 187 -20.32 -17.66 1.89
CA THR A 187 -19.97 -17.44 3.32
C THR A 187 -19.33 -16.08 3.59
N HIS A 188 -18.86 -15.39 2.56
CA HIS A 188 -18.09 -14.16 2.67
C HIS A 188 -18.42 -13.19 1.54
N ALA A 189 -18.06 -11.92 1.72
CA ALA A 189 -18.04 -10.93 0.65
C ALA A 189 -16.69 -10.21 0.63
N ILE A 190 -16.23 -9.89 -0.57
CA ILE A 190 -15.10 -8.98 -0.80
C ILE A 190 -15.71 -7.66 -1.27
N VAL A 191 -15.51 -6.59 -0.53
CA VAL A 191 -16.11 -5.28 -0.82
C VAL A 191 -15.05 -4.28 -1.26
N VAL A 192 -15.39 -3.49 -2.27
CA VAL A 192 -14.62 -2.33 -2.72
C VAL A 192 -15.24 -1.10 -2.07
N ILE A 193 -14.47 -0.44 -1.21
CA ILE A 193 -14.90 0.73 -0.44
C ILE A 193 -14.11 1.93 -0.92
N ASP A 194 -14.72 3.12 -0.90
CA ASP A 194 -13.98 4.36 -1.08
C ASP A 194 -14.62 5.53 -0.32
N TYR A 195 -13.91 6.06 0.67
CA TYR A 195 -14.38 7.19 1.44
C TYR A 195 -14.58 8.45 0.58
N SER A 196 -13.63 8.71 -0.31
CA SER A 196 -13.58 9.92 -1.16
C SER A 196 -14.48 9.86 -2.40
N ARG A 197 -14.93 8.65 -2.77
CA ARG A 197 -15.70 8.34 -3.99
C ARG A 197 -14.99 8.73 -5.30
N ILE A 198 -13.67 8.76 -5.32
CA ILE A 198 -12.87 9.04 -6.52
C ILE A 198 -12.34 7.77 -7.19
N ALA A 199 -12.53 6.61 -6.57
CA ALA A 199 -12.21 5.32 -7.15
C ALA A 199 -13.07 5.09 -8.39
N GLN A 200 -12.46 4.50 -9.40
CA GLN A 200 -13.10 4.14 -10.66
C GLN A 200 -13.12 2.63 -10.77
N ILE A 201 -14.24 2.10 -11.26
CA ILE A 201 -14.44 0.69 -11.53
C ILE A 201 -14.74 0.50 -13.01
N HIS A 202 -14.16 -0.54 -13.57
CA HIS A 202 -14.40 -1.00 -14.93
C HIS A 202 -14.79 -2.47 -14.86
N VAL A 203 -15.94 -2.83 -15.43
CA VAL A 203 -16.37 -4.22 -15.48
C VAL A 203 -16.09 -4.79 -16.86
N VAL A 204 -15.42 -5.94 -16.92
CA VAL A 204 -15.25 -6.73 -18.14
C VAL A 204 -16.17 -7.93 -18.03
N SER A 205 -17.07 -8.11 -18.99
CA SER A 205 -17.96 -9.26 -19.06
C SER A 205 -17.59 -10.17 -20.22
N SER A 206 -17.77 -11.47 -20.03
CA SER A 206 -17.45 -12.50 -21.02
C SER A 206 -18.54 -13.57 -21.08
N ALA A 207 -18.78 -14.13 -22.28
CA ALA A 207 -19.76 -15.21 -22.44
C ALA A 207 -19.39 -16.46 -21.62
N ARG A 208 -18.10 -16.70 -21.43
CA ARG A 208 -17.59 -17.74 -20.53
C ARG A 208 -17.27 -17.17 -19.15
N LYS A 209 -17.20 -18.05 -18.15
CA LYS A 209 -16.76 -17.66 -16.81
C LYS A 209 -15.26 -17.42 -16.79
N PHE A 210 -14.82 -16.47 -15.98
CA PHE A 210 -13.41 -16.21 -15.75
C PHE A 210 -12.75 -17.36 -15.00
N GLU A 211 -11.56 -17.74 -15.47
CA GLU A 211 -10.71 -18.76 -14.86
C GLU A 211 -9.39 -18.15 -14.39
N LYS A 212 -8.69 -18.85 -13.52
CA LYS A 212 -7.37 -18.43 -13.03
C LYS A 212 -6.34 -18.22 -14.16
N ALA A 213 -6.50 -18.89 -15.30
CA ALA A 213 -5.60 -18.75 -16.44
C ALA A 213 -5.72 -17.36 -17.11
N ASP A 214 -6.91 -16.75 -17.08
CA ASP A 214 -7.20 -15.43 -17.67
C ASP A 214 -6.53 -14.28 -16.91
N LEU A 215 -6.14 -14.53 -15.66
CA LEU A 215 -5.51 -13.55 -14.78
C LEU A 215 -3.98 -13.70 -14.79
N ARG A 216 -3.40 -14.16 -15.91
CA ARG A 216 -1.95 -14.33 -16.06
C ARG A 216 -1.42 -13.51 -17.24
N PRO A 217 -0.22 -12.91 -17.11
CA PRO A 217 0.50 -12.36 -18.24
C PRO A 217 0.55 -13.34 -19.42
N GLY A 218 0.34 -12.82 -20.62
CA GLY A 218 0.31 -13.60 -21.87
C GLY A 218 -1.03 -14.27 -22.20
N SER A 219 -2.03 -14.24 -21.31
CA SER A 219 -3.39 -14.62 -21.69
C SER A 219 -4.07 -13.51 -22.50
N GLU A 220 -4.99 -13.88 -23.40
CA GLU A 220 -5.80 -12.95 -24.22
C GLU A 220 -6.55 -11.93 -23.34
N MET A 221 -7.07 -12.38 -22.19
CA MET A 221 -7.82 -11.53 -21.27
C MET A 221 -6.94 -10.50 -20.57
N TRP A 222 -5.66 -10.80 -20.34
CA TRP A 222 -4.79 -9.98 -19.49
C TRP A 222 -4.62 -8.58 -20.04
N ARG A 223 -3.86 -8.40 -21.13
CA ARG A 223 -3.51 -7.06 -21.62
C ARG A 223 -4.70 -6.41 -22.33
N ASP A 224 -5.38 -7.17 -23.18
CA ASP A 224 -6.26 -6.62 -24.21
C ASP A 224 -7.68 -6.38 -23.71
N ARG A 225 -8.05 -6.93 -22.54
CA ARG A 225 -9.38 -6.72 -21.94
C ARG A 225 -9.31 -6.22 -20.51
N LEU A 226 -8.75 -7.00 -19.57
CA LEU A 226 -8.76 -6.66 -18.14
C LEU A 226 -8.11 -5.31 -17.84
N TRP A 227 -7.01 -4.98 -18.52
CA TRP A 227 -6.26 -3.77 -18.24
C TRP A 227 -6.37 -2.70 -19.34
N ALA A 228 -7.19 -2.93 -20.37
CA ALA A 228 -7.25 -2.09 -21.56
C ALA A 228 -7.82 -0.68 -21.29
N LYS A 229 -8.86 -0.55 -20.46
CA LYS A 229 -9.53 0.74 -20.18
C LYS A 229 -8.59 1.84 -19.69
N TRP A 230 -7.59 1.48 -18.89
CA TRP A 230 -6.61 2.43 -18.35
C TRP A 230 -5.20 2.20 -18.91
N GLY A 231 -5.00 1.13 -19.69
CA GLY A 231 -3.73 0.77 -20.29
C GLY A 231 -2.60 0.70 -19.27
N GLY A 232 -1.54 1.48 -19.55
CA GLY A 232 -0.38 1.65 -18.69
C GLY A 232 0.74 0.65 -18.94
N ALA A 233 1.92 1.05 -18.48
CA ALA A 233 3.18 0.33 -18.52
C ALA A 233 3.06 -1.13 -18.02
N PRO A 234 3.87 -2.05 -18.57
CA PRO A 234 3.98 -3.41 -18.05
C PRO A 234 4.30 -3.45 -16.55
N ASP A 235 3.78 -4.45 -15.85
CA ASP A 235 4.01 -4.62 -14.42
C ASP A 235 5.43 -5.12 -14.11
N TRP A 236 6.12 -4.44 -13.20
CA TRP A 236 7.50 -4.78 -12.82
C TRP A 236 7.69 -6.17 -12.21
N VAL A 237 6.64 -6.76 -11.64
CA VAL A 237 6.70 -8.06 -10.95
C VAL A 237 6.26 -9.19 -11.86
N TYR A 238 5.14 -9.02 -12.57
CA TYR A 238 4.54 -10.09 -13.39
C TYR A 238 4.94 -10.02 -14.86
N GLU A 239 5.39 -8.86 -15.35
CA GLU A 239 5.77 -8.60 -16.74
C GLU A 239 7.19 -8.00 -16.81
N THR A 240 8.11 -8.45 -15.95
CA THR A 240 9.43 -7.81 -15.75
C THR A 240 10.18 -7.56 -17.07
N ASP A 241 10.23 -8.53 -17.98
CA ASP A 241 10.99 -8.38 -19.23
C ASP A 241 10.39 -7.30 -20.13
N ALA A 242 9.05 -7.24 -20.21
CA ALA A 242 8.36 -6.18 -20.94
C ALA A 242 8.54 -4.81 -20.25
N ALA A 243 8.54 -4.77 -18.91
CA ALA A 243 8.78 -3.53 -18.17
C ALA A 243 10.21 -3.00 -18.37
N LEU A 244 11.21 -3.90 -18.42
CA LEU A 244 12.59 -3.55 -18.74
C LEU A 244 12.73 -3.04 -20.18
N ALA A 245 12.06 -3.69 -21.14
CA ALA A 245 12.05 -3.21 -22.52
C ALA A 245 11.44 -1.80 -22.63
N SER A 246 10.29 -1.55 -21.98
CA SER A 246 9.68 -0.22 -21.96
C SER A 246 10.54 0.83 -21.23
N LEU A 247 11.33 0.42 -20.23
CA LEU A 247 12.30 1.31 -19.59
C LEU A 247 13.45 1.66 -20.55
N ASP A 248 13.96 0.69 -21.31
CA ASP A 248 15.02 0.92 -22.30
C ASP A 248 14.53 1.80 -23.48
N GLU A 249 13.27 1.65 -23.89
CA GLU A 249 12.62 2.55 -24.86
C GLU A 249 12.50 3.98 -24.31
N TRP A 250 12.09 4.12 -23.06
CA TRP A 250 12.04 5.43 -22.39
C TRP A 250 13.43 6.06 -22.27
N HIS A 251 14.45 5.28 -21.91
CA HIS A 251 15.85 5.71 -21.81
C HIS A 251 16.35 6.27 -23.15
N ALA A 252 16.14 5.52 -24.24
CA ALA A 252 16.49 5.97 -25.58
C ALA A 252 15.74 7.27 -25.98
N SER A 253 14.45 7.36 -25.65
CA SER A 253 13.66 8.58 -25.88
C SER A 253 14.22 9.78 -25.14
N VAL A 254 14.53 9.65 -23.85
CA VAL A 254 15.07 10.73 -23.02
C VAL A 254 16.41 11.24 -23.55
N LEU A 255 17.30 10.33 -23.96
CA LEU A 255 18.58 10.70 -24.56
C LEU A 255 18.39 11.42 -25.91
N SER A 256 17.44 10.98 -26.73
CA SER A 256 17.18 11.58 -28.04
C SER A 256 16.55 12.97 -27.98
N SER A 257 15.70 13.22 -26.97
CA SER A 257 14.96 14.48 -26.81
C SER A 257 15.57 15.40 -25.76
N GLU A 258 16.67 14.99 -25.12
CA GLU A 258 17.30 15.67 -23.99
C GLU A 258 16.30 16.05 -22.89
N GLN A 259 15.39 15.13 -22.53
CA GLN A 259 14.31 15.44 -21.59
C GLN A 259 14.87 15.71 -20.18
N ARG A 260 14.63 16.91 -19.66
CA ARG A 260 15.16 17.37 -18.36
C ARG A 260 14.14 17.40 -17.21
N THR A 261 13.01 16.73 -17.36
CA THR A 261 12.03 16.60 -16.27
C THR A 261 12.66 15.92 -15.05
N PRO A 262 12.45 16.43 -13.82
CA PRO A 262 12.89 15.79 -12.59
C PRO A 262 12.49 14.31 -12.52
N ILE A 263 13.43 13.45 -12.13
CA ILE A 263 13.19 12.00 -12.10
C ILE A 263 12.02 11.61 -11.19
N LEU A 264 11.82 12.29 -10.05
CA LEU A 264 10.67 12.00 -9.19
C LEU A 264 9.34 12.25 -9.92
N ASP A 265 9.26 13.32 -10.72
CA ASP A 265 8.06 13.63 -11.49
C ASP A 265 7.82 12.61 -12.61
N VAL A 266 8.89 12.19 -13.29
CA VAL A 266 8.82 11.12 -14.29
C VAL A 266 8.28 9.83 -13.65
N LEU A 267 8.80 9.41 -12.49
CA LEU A 267 8.33 8.19 -11.82
C LEU A 267 6.88 8.28 -11.34
N ASN A 268 6.37 9.48 -11.08
CA ASN A 268 4.99 9.68 -10.62
C ASN A 268 3.97 9.76 -11.76
N THR A 269 4.40 10.22 -12.94
CA THR A 269 3.51 10.59 -14.06
C THR A 269 3.68 9.71 -15.29
N SER A 270 4.80 9.00 -15.42
CA SER A 270 5.06 8.18 -16.61
C SER A 270 4.17 6.95 -16.67
N ASP A 271 3.34 6.90 -17.72
CA ASP A 271 2.58 5.71 -18.07
C ASP A 271 3.39 4.73 -18.95
N SER A 272 4.65 5.03 -19.29
CA SER A 272 5.48 4.19 -20.19
C SER A 272 6.22 3.07 -19.48
N PHE A 273 6.84 3.35 -18.31
CA PHE A 273 7.57 2.33 -17.54
C PHE A 273 7.23 2.34 -16.04
N ALA A 274 6.71 3.42 -15.45
CA ALA A 274 6.59 3.58 -14.00
C ALA A 274 5.34 2.90 -13.39
N SER A 275 4.91 1.77 -13.95
CA SER A 275 3.73 1.02 -13.50
C SER A 275 3.79 0.71 -12.00
N GLY A 276 2.78 1.14 -11.24
CA GLY A 276 2.70 0.85 -9.81
C GLY A 276 3.41 1.83 -8.88
N LEU A 277 4.33 2.66 -9.38
CA LEU A 277 5.07 3.65 -8.58
C LEU A 277 4.25 4.91 -8.34
N GLY A 278 4.08 5.30 -7.08
CA GLY A 278 3.62 6.65 -6.74
C GLY A 278 4.67 7.37 -5.91
N GLN A 279 4.30 8.53 -5.39
CA GLN A 279 5.24 9.47 -4.76
C GLN A 279 6.01 8.84 -3.60
N HIS A 280 5.37 7.97 -2.82
CA HIS A 280 6.04 7.28 -1.73
C HIS A 280 7.08 6.31 -2.25
N MET A 281 6.69 5.34 -3.07
CA MET A 281 7.61 4.36 -3.64
C MET A 281 8.72 5.01 -4.47
N ALA A 282 8.42 6.07 -5.21
CA ALA A 282 9.42 6.78 -6.01
C ALA A 282 10.45 7.51 -5.12
N SER A 283 10.01 8.17 -4.03
CA SER A 283 10.94 8.79 -3.08
C SER A 283 11.86 7.76 -2.43
N ASP A 284 11.30 6.63 -2.01
CA ASP A 284 12.06 5.54 -1.38
C ASP A 284 13.01 4.83 -2.35
N LEU A 285 12.61 4.67 -3.62
CA LEU A 285 13.47 4.12 -4.67
C LEU A 285 14.70 5.01 -4.90
N LEU A 286 14.48 6.32 -5.03
CA LEU A 286 15.57 7.29 -5.25
C LEU A 286 16.50 7.37 -4.04
N PHE A 287 15.96 7.20 -2.83
CA PHE A 287 16.77 7.02 -1.62
C PHE A 287 17.66 5.77 -1.70
N GLU A 288 17.14 4.62 -2.11
CA GLU A 288 17.96 3.40 -2.23
C GLU A 288 19.02 3.48 -3.34
N LEU A 289 18.81 4.34 -4.34
CA LEU A 289 19.73 4.56 -5.46
C LEU A 289 20.75 5.69 -5.24
N ALA A 290 20.62 6.43 -4.13
CA ALA A 290 21.36 7.65 -3.85
C ALA A 290 21.21 8.71 -4.96
N VAL A 291 19.98 8.90 -5.47
CA VAL A 291 19.66 9.85 -6.53
C VAL A 291 18.87 11.02 -5.96
N HIS A 292 19.26 12.25 -6.32
CA HIS A 292 18.49 13.44 -5.94
C HIS A 292 17.14 13.46 -6.66
N PRO A 293 16.02 13.75 -5.97
CA PRO A 293 14.69 13.69 -6.58
C PRO A 293 14.47 14.69 -7.72
N ASP A 294 15.22 15.80 -7.70
CA ASP A 294 15.22 16.79 -8.79
C ASP A 294 16.28 16.55 -9.88
N MET A 295 17.01 15.43 -9.82
CA MET A 295 17.92 15.07 -10.92
C MET A 295 17.13 14.98 -12.23
N PRO A 296 17.52 15.73 -13.28
CA PRO A 296 16.93 15.61 -14.60
C PRO A 296 17.03 14.18 -15.10
N SER A 297 15.95 13.68 -15.70
CA SER A 297 15.93 12.35 -16.31
C SER A 297 17.05 12.17 -17.34
N PHE A 298 17.36 13.20 -18.13
CA PHE A 298 18.51 13.19 -19.04
C PHE A 298 19.82 12.87 -18.33
N ASP A 299 20.15 13.55 -17.24
CA ASP A 299 21.41 13.36 -16.52
C ASP A 299 21.52 11.93 -15.94
N LEU A 300 20.40 11.37 -15.44
CA LEU A 300 20.33 9.97 -15.02
C LEU A 300 20.58 9.00 -16.19
N CYS A 301 20.02 9.29 -17.35
CA CYS A 301 20.10 8.45 -18.54
C CYS A 301 21.46 8.55 -19.25
N ALA A 302 22.10 9.72 -19.21
CA ALA A 302 23.40 9.98 -19.84
C ALA A 302 24.56 9.33 -19.07
N ASP A 303 24.43 9.17 -17.75
CA ASP A 303 25.35 8.36 -16.95
C ASP A 303 25.02 6.87 -17.10
N ALA A 304 25.81 6.17 -17.91
CA ALA A 304 25.64 4.74 -18.18
C ALA A 304 25.70 3.87 -16.91
N ALA A 305 26.53 4.22 -15.93
CA ALA A 305 26.66 3.44 -14.69
C ALA A 305 25.45 3.67 -13.77
N LEU A 306 24.98 4.92 -13.67
CA LEU A 306 23.79 5.26 -12.91
C LEU A 306 22.52 4.64 -13.53
N TYR A 307 22.35 4.74 -14.85
CA TYR A 307 21.24 4.10 -15.54
C TYR A 307 21.26 2.57 -15.37
N ALA A 308 22.42 1.92 -15.53
CA ALA A 308 22.55 0.48 -15.30
C ALA A 308 22.15 0.10 -13.86
N ARG A 309 22.56 0.89 -12.85
CA ARG A 309 22.15 0.70 -11.46
C ARG A 309 20.63 0.86 -11.29
N PHE A 310 20.05 1.91 -11.86
CA PHE A 310 18.61 2.17 -11.83
C PHE A 310 17.82 1.00 -12.44
N ARG A 311 18.17 0.61 -13.67
CA ARG A 311 17.56 -0.49 -14.43
C ARG A 311 17.61 -1.82 -13.69
N ASN A 312 18.75 -2.15 -13.07
CA ASN A 312 18.93 -3.41 -12.36
C ASN A 312 18.27 -3.44 -10.98
N HIS A 313 18.16 -2.28 -10.30
CA HIS A 313 17.59 -2.20 -8.96
C HIS A 313 16.07 -2.21 -8.96
N LEU A 314 15.43 -1.52 -9.91
CA LEU A 314 13.99 -1.28 -9.93
C LEU A 314 13.14 -2.57 -9.84
N PRO A 315 13.40 -3.65 -10.60
CA PRO A 315 12.65 -4.91 -10.44
C PRO A 315 12.76 -5.50 -9.02
N ASN A 316 13.93 -5.42 -8.40
CA ASN A 316 14.17 -5.96 -7.06
C ASN A 316 13.47 -5.13 -5.99
N PHE A 317 13.49 -3.80 -6.13
CA PHE A 317 12.71 -2.90 -5.31
C PHE A 317 11.22 -3.26 -5.35
N MET A 318 10.65 -3.40 -6.56
CA MET A 318 9.23 -3.75 -6.74
C MET A 318 8.88 -5.14 -6.16
N ARG A 319 9.77 -6.13 -6.32
CA ARG A 319 9.59 -7.49 -5.76
C ARG A 319 9.56 -7.52 -4.23
N THR A 320 10.13 -6.53 -3.55
CA THR A 320 10.07 -6.43 -2.08
C THR A 320 8.62 -6.46 -1.60
N PHE A 321 7.70 -5.86 -2.34
CA PHE A 321 6.28 -5.72 -1.95
C PHE A 321 5.40 -6.93 -2.30
N VAL A 322 5.96 -7.94 -2.95
CA VAL A 322 5.33 -9.27 -3.09
C VAL A 322 6.08 -10.36 -2.32
N SER A 323 7.15 -9.99 -1.61
CA SER A 323 7.91 -10.93 -0.78
C SER A 323 7.06 -11.48 0.37
N ALA A 324 7.35 -12.71 0.79
CA ALA A 324 6.72 -13.30 1.97
C ALA A 324 6.90 -12.40 3.21
N SER A 325 8.09 -11.82 3.37
CA SER A 325 8.41 -10.92 4.48
C SER A 325 7.51 -9.68 4.54
N TYR A 326 7.20 -9.07 3.40
CA TYR A 326 6.25 -7.96 3.34
C TYR A 326 4.80 -8.43 3.60
N LEU A 327 4.37 -9.46 2.87
CA LEU A 327 2.97 -9.90 2.93
C LEU A 327 2.58 -10.48 4.28
N GLU A 328 3.50 -11.15 4.99
CA GLU A 328 3.26 -11.64 6.36
C GLU A 328 3.22 -10.52 7.40
N ARG A 329 3.93 -9.40 7.18
CA ARG A 329 3.99 -8.28 8.13
C ARG A 329 2.91 -7.22 7.90
N CYS A 330 2.53 -7.01 6.65
CA CYS A 330 1.66 -5.90 6.21
C CYS A 330 0.41 -6.37 5.44
N GLY A 331 0.46 -7.55 4.83
CA GLY A 331 -0.62 -8.13 4.03
C GLY A 331 -1.62 -8.96 4.83
N LEU A 332 -1.49 -9.09 6.15
CA LEU A 332 -2.43 -9.85 6.96
C LEU A 332 -3.64 -9.02 7.38
N ALA A 333 -4.81 -9.65 7.38
CA ALA A 333 -6.00 -9.11 8.04
C ALA A 333 -5.78 -9.08 9.56
N ALA A 334 -6.46 -8.15 10.23
CA ALA A 334 -6.48 -8.15 11.68
C ALA A 334 -7.11 -9.43 12.23
N ASN A 335 -6.67 -9.86 13.40
CA ASN A 335 -7.24 -11.02 14.08
C ASN A 335 -8.50 -10.61 14.87
N SER A 336 -9.53 -10.18 14.17
CA SER A 336 -10.85 -9.78 14.71
C SER A 336 -11.96 -10.28 13.79
N SER A 337 -13.16 -10.47 14.35
CA SER A 337 -14.38 -10.64 13.56
C SER A 337 -14.93 -9.32 13.02
N ASN A 338 -14.50 -8.18 13.58
CA ASN A 338 -14.88 -6.86 13.10
C ASN A 338 -14.09 -6.53 11.82
N PRO A 339 -14.74 -6.36 10.63
CA PRO A 339 -14.04 -6.06 9.39
C PRO A 339 -13.48 -4.63 9.34
N PHE A 340 -13.97 -3.72 10.19
CA PHE A 340 -13.53 -2.32 10.27
C PHE A 340 -12.47 -2.08 11.35
N ILE A 341 -11.91 -3.13 11.96
CA ILE A 341 -10.87 -2.98 12.99
C ILE A 341 -9.59 -2.37 12.41
N PHE A 342 -8.99 -1.42 13.14
CA PHE A 342 -7.67 -0.91 12.78
C PHE A 342 -6.57 -1.94 13.05
N ASN A 343 -5.81 -2.32 12.01
CA ASN A 343 -4.66 -3.23 12.17
C ASN A 343 -3.38 -2.45 12.51
N GLU A 344 -3.26 -2.05 13.79
CA GLU A 344 -2.12 -1.29 14.30
C GLU A 344 -0.77 -1.99 14.06
N HIS A 345 -0.72 -3.32 14.19
CA HIS A 345 0.50 -4.08 13.95
C HIS A 345 0.96 -3.97 12.49
N SER A 346 0.05 -4.18 11.55
CA SER A 346 0.33 -4.03 10.12
C SER A 346 0.74 -2.61 9.76
N HIS A 347 0.08 -1.60 10.33
CA HIS A 347 0.42 -0.20 10.13
C HIS A 347 1.84 0.12 10.61
N ASN A 348 2.16 -0.23 11.86
CA ASN A 348 3.48 0.03 12.44
C ASN A 348 4.61 -0.70 11.69
N ASN A 349 4.38 -1.96 11.30
CA ASN A 349 5.33 -2.70 10.49
C ASN A 349 5.58 -2.02 9.13
N PHE A 350 4.51 -1.51 8.51
CA PHE A 350 4.59 -0.82 7.23
C PHE A 350 5.42 0.47 7.35
N ILE A 351 5.04 1.39 8.24
CA ILE A 351 5.73 2.68 8.44
C ILE A 351 7.21 2.50 8.85
N ARG A 352 7.50 1.52 9.70
CA ARG A 352 8.87 1.29 10.19
C ARG A 352 9.74 0.51 9.20
N GLY A 353 9.18 -0.48 8.52
CA GLY A 353 9.94 -1.43 7.71
C GLY A 353 9.97 -1.10 6.21
N PHE A 354 8.95 -0.42 5.70
CA PHE A 354 8.67 -0.29 4.26
C PHE A 354 8.38 1.13 3.80
N VAL A 355 8.55 2.12 4.68
CA VAL A 355 8.63 3.54 4.34
C VAL A 355 10.02 4.02 4.77
N LYS A 356 10.80 4.58 3.85
CA LYS A 356 12.16 5.06 4.09
C LYS A 356 12.15 6.55 4.40
N VAL A 357 12.03 7.38 3.38
CA VAL A 357 12.16 8.84 3.48
C VAL A 357 10.82 9.55 3.36
N TYR A 358 9.86 8.96 2.63
CA TYR A 358 8.59 9.63 2.37
C TYR A 358 7.84 9.98 3.66
N ARG A 359 7.68 11.29 3.91
CA ARG A 359 7.04 11.86 5.11
C ARG A 359 7.64 11.36 6.43
N LYS A 360 8.90 10.92 6.48
CA LYS A 360 9.57 10.57 7.75
C LYS A 360 10.61 11.62 8.07
N ALA A 361 10.68 12.10 9.31
CA ALA A 361 11.68 13.09 9.72
C ALA A 361 13.08 12.48 9.85
N LYS A 362 13.17 11.17 10.11
CA LYS A 362 14.43 10.44 10.22
C LYS A 362 14.33 9.07 9.55
N VAL A 363 15.44 8.64 8.96
CA VAL A 363 15.56 7.32 8.32
C VAL A 363 16.79 6.58 8.82
N HIS A 364 16.69 5.26 8.93
CA HIS A 364 17.84 4.38 9.17
C HIS A 364 18.47 4.05 7.81
N VAL A 365 19.68 4.54 7.57
CA VAL A 365 20.47 4.32 6.36
C VAL A 365 21.42 3.15 6.61
N PRO A 366 21.31 2.03 5.88
CA PRO A 366 22.29 0.95 5.95
C PRO A 366 23.71 1.48 5.70
N ALA A 367 24.71 0.94 6.39
CA ALA A 367 26.08 1.46 6.32
C ALA A 367 26.66 1.50 4.90
N ASN A 368 26.42 0.47 4.08
CA ASN A 368 26.83 0.46 2.67
C ASN A 368 26.18 1.59 1.85
N LEU A 369 24.88 1.83 2.05
CA LEU A 369 24.18 2.93 1.39
C LEU A 369 24.69 4.28 1.90
N TYR A 370 24.92 4.42 3.21
CA TYR A 370 25.46 5.65 3.79
C TYR A 370 26.87 5.97 3.28
N ASN A 371 27.74 4.96 3.19
CA ASN A 371 29.08 5.08 2.60
C ASN A 371 28.98 5.48 1.12
N SER A 372 28.03 4.90 0.37
CA SER A 372 27.74 5.33 -1.01
C SER A 372 27.36 6.81 -1.07
N TYR A 373 26.51 7.30 -0.18
CA TYR A 373 26.16 8.72 -0.08
C TYR A 373 27.38 9.61 0.25
N GLN A 374 28.20 9.21 1.23
CA GLN A 374 29.40 9.97 1.62
C GLN A 374 30.45 10.01 0.52
N SER A 375 30.73 8.88 -0.12
CA SER A 375 31.74 8.76 -1.18
C SER A 375 31.45 9.64 -2.40
N GLN A 376 30.18 9.96 -2.63
CA GLN A 376 29.71 10.80 -3.72
C GLN A 376 29.51 12.27 -3.28
N GLY A 377 29.92 12.64 -2.07
CA GLY A 377 29.72 13.99 -1.53
C GLY A 377 28.25 14.38 -1.29
N LEU A 378 27.31 13.45 -1.41
CA LEU A 378 25.87 13.76 -1.40
C LEU A 378 25.37 14.24 -0.03
N LEU A 379 26.12 14.02 1.04
CA LEU A 379 25.81 14.50 2.39
C LEU A 379 26.53 15.80 2.75
N ASP A 380 27.41 16.30 1.88
CA ASP A 380 28.12 17.57 2.06
C ASP A 380 27.30 18.72 1.43
N PRO A 381 26.80 19.69 2.21
CA PRO A 381 26.02 20.81 1.69
C PRO A 381 26.82 21.78 0.81
N ASP A 382 28.16 21.74 0.86
CA ASP A 382 29.02 22.60 0.03
C ASP A 382 29.42 21.93 -1.29
N HIS A 383 29.12 20.63 -1.45
CA HIS A 383 29.39 19.89 -2.66
C HIS A 383 28.32 20.13 -3.74
N ILE A 384 28.75 20.29 -4.99
CA ILE A 384 27.87 20.37 -6.16
C ILE A 384 27.78 19.00 -6.84
N ILE A 385 26.57 18.44 -6.93
CA ILE A 385 26.34 17.12 -7.53
C ILE A 385 26.87 17.09 -8.97
N GLY A 386 27.63 16.04 -9.30
CA GLY A 386 28.24 15.83 -10.62
C GLY A 386 29.68 16.34 -10.72
N THR A 387 30.18 17.09 -9.74
CA THR A 387 31.59 17.47 -9.65
C THR A 387 32.41 16.39 -8.91
N PRO A 388 33.73 16.28 -9.12
CA PRO A 388 34.56 15.36 -8.34
C PRO A 388 34.54 15.71 -6.84
N TYR A 389 34.23 14.73 -5.99
CA TYR A 389 34.28 14.89 -4.54
C TYR A 389 35.67 14.46 -4.02
N LEU A 390 36.44 15.42 -3.48
CA LEU A 390 37.84 15.21 -3.10
C LEU A 390 38.07 15.15 -1.58
N GLN A 391 37.03 15.35 -0.77
CA GLN A 391 37.18 15.31 0.67
C GLN A 391 37.46 13.87 1.14
N PRO A 392 38.42 13.68 2.06
CA PRO A 392 38.65 12.37 2.67
C PRO A 392 37.40 11.96 3.45
N TRP A 393 37.02 10.69 3.33
CA TRP A 393 35.93 10.11 4.09
C TRP A 393 36.31 8.70 4.52
N ASP A 394 35.97 8.36 5.77
CA ASP A 394 36.21 7.04 6.31
C ASP A 394 34.94 6.19 6.19
N PRO A 395 35.02 4.97 5.64
CA PRO A 395 33.90 4.05 5.63
C PRO A 395 33.37 3.80 7.04
N ALA A 396 32.06 3.91 7.19
CA ALA A 396 31.41 3.63 8.45
C ALA A 396 31.60 2.18 8.91
N GLY A 397 32.13 1.99 10.13
CA GLY A 397 32.22 0.69 10.80
C GLY A 397 30.94 0.22 11.51
N TYR A 398 29.85 0.99 11.44
CA TYR A 398 28.57 0.64 12.07
C TYR A 398 27.63 -0.13 11.12
N THR A 399 26.50 -0.63 11.63
CA THR A 399 25.50 -1.36 10.80
C THR A 399 24.53 -0.43 10.07
N TYR A 400 24.17 0.70 10.69
CA TYR A 400 23.34 1.75 10.09
C TYR A 400 23.62 3.12 10.73
N LYS A 401 23.32 4.20 10.01
CA LYS A 401 23.27 5.58 10.52
C LYS A 401 21.82 6.05 10.56
N VAL A 402 21.48 6.90 11.52
CA VAL A 402 20.22 7.65 11.47
C VAL A 402 20.48 9.00 10.82
N ALA A 403 19.83 9.28 9.71
CA ALA A 403 19.95 10.55 8.98
C ALA A 403 18.64 11.34 9.08
N PRO A 404 18.71 12.69 9.21
CA PRO A 404 17.55 13.55 9.05
C PRO A 404 17.09 13.51 7.60
N VAL A 405 15.77 13.59 7.39
CA VAL A 405 15.18 13.72 6.05
C VAL A 405 14.81 15.17 5.83
N ARG A 406 15.26 15.71 4.70
CA ARG A 406 14.93 17.04 4.19
C ARG A 406 13.61 16.97 3.44
N PHE A 407 12.80 18.00 3.59
CA PHE A 407 11.54 18.17 2.86
C PHE A 407 11.62 19.41 1.98
N LEU A 408 11.49 19.19 0.68
CA LEU A 408 11.50 20.26 -0.33
C LEU A 408 10.07 20.34 -0.88
N PRO A 409 9.29 21.38 -0.51
CA PRO A 409 7.90 21.49 -0.92
C PRO A 409 7.81 21.80 -2.41
N ASP A 410 6.88 21.15 -3.09
CA ASP A 410 6.50 21.45 -4.48
C ASP A 410 4.96 21.45 -4.58
N LYS A 411 4.43 22.22 -5.53
CA LYS A 411 2.99 22.34 -5.76
C LYS A 411 2.35 21.01 -6.11
N ASN A 412 3.07 20.16 -6.84
CA ASN A 412 2.51 18.92 -7.39
C ASN A 412 3.07 17.69 -6.67
N ASN A 413 4.37 17.65 -6.41
CA ASN A 413 5.07 16.47 -5.92
C ASN A 413 6.17 16.84 -4.92
N ASN A 414 5.83 17.00 -3.64
CA ASN A 414 6.83 17.19 -2.58
C ASN A 414 8.00 16.19 -2.63
N ARG A 415 9.21 16.66 -2.31
CA ARG A 415 10.43 15.84 -2.25
C ARG A 415 10.80 15.48 -0.82
N TYR A 416 11.27 14.24 -0.64
CA TYR A 416 11.84 13.74 0.60
C TYR A 416 13.19 13.10 0.31
N THR A 417 14.27 13.62 0.89
CA THR A 417 15.63 13.15 0.61
C THR A 417 16.54 13.34 1.81
N ILE A 418 17.64 12.60 1.88
CA ILE A 418 18.73 12.85 2.85
C ILE A 418 19.93 13.57 2.22
N ILE A 419 19.86 13.84 0.91
CA ILE A 419 20.95 14.49 0.14
C ILE A 419 21.01 15.95 0.54
N CYS A 420 22.17 16.40 1.00
CA CYS A 420 22.47 17.77 1.38
C CYS A 420 23.13 18.54 0.23
N ALA A 421 23.86 17.84 -0.65
CA ALA A 421 24.60 18.42 -1.76
C ALA A 421 23.73 19.28 -2.68
N GLN A 422 24.36 20.31 -3.24
CA GLN A 422 23.72 21.30 -4.08
C GLN A 422 23.46 20.71 -5.47
N PRO A 423 22.24 20.88 -6.01
CA PRO A 423 21.99 20.60 -7.41
C PRO A 423 22.86 21.55 -8.26
N PRO A 424 23.45 21.09 -9.37
CA PRO A 424 24.18 21.98 -10.27
C PRO A 424 23.23 23.02 -10.88
N GLU A 425 23.76 24.18 -11.28
CA GLU A 425 22.97 25.29 -11.85
C GLU A 425 22.17 24.88 -13.09
N THR A 426 22.60 23.84 -13.79
CA THR A 426 21.89 23.30 -14.96
C THR A 426 20.58 22.59 -14.60
N TRP A 427 20.28 22.35 -13.32
CA TRP A 427 19.00 21.79 -12.86
C TRP A 427 18.03 22.92 -12.56
N GLU A 428 17.50 23.57 -13.61
CA GLU A 428 16.65 24.76 -13.51
C GLU A 428 15.40 24.59 -12.63
N SER A 429 14.93 23.35 -12.44
CA SER A 429 13.75 23.01 -11.64
C SER A 429 14.09 22.45 -10.24
N ALA A 430 15.35 22.53 -9.80
CA ALA A 430 15.74 21.97 -8.53
C ALA A 430 15.26 22.82 -7.34
N HIS A 431 14.68 22.15 -6.36
CA HIS A 431 14.22 22.78 -5.13
C HIS A 431 15.35 22.79 -4.11
N THR A 432 15.67 23.97 -3.58
CA THR A 432 16.72 24.13 -2.55
C THR A 432 16.16 24.60 -1.21
N GLN A 433 14.93 25.12 -1.19
CA GLN A 433 14.29 25.61 0.03
C GLN A 433 13.67 24.46 0.81
N GLU A 434 14.13 24.28 2.06
CA GLU A 434 13.52 23.34 3.00
C GLU A 434 12.32 23.95 3.72
N ALA A 435 11.36 23.10 4.08
CA ALA A 435 10.25 23.47 4.94
C ALA A 435 10.06 22.46 6.09
N PRO A 436 9.48 22.88 7.22
CA PRO A 436 9.05 21.93 8.24
C PRO A 436 7.88 21.07 7.72
N PHE A 437 7.79 19.83 8.20
CA PHE A 437 6.69 18.92 7.88
C PHE A 437 6.40 17.96 9.04
N ASP A 438 5.18 17.41 9.03
CA ASP A 438 4.76 16.42 10.02
C ASP A 438 5.27 15.02 9.67
N ASP A 439 6.02 14.40 10.59
CA ASP A 439 6.42 13.00 10.49
C ASP A 439 5.17 12.10 10.45
N VAL A 440 5.11 11.20 9.47
CA VAL A 440 4.02 10.24 9.29
C VAL A 440 3.83 9.32 10.49
N SER A 441 4.90 9.06 11.26
CA SER A 441 4.86 8.34 12.52
C SER A 441 4.04 9.07 13.59
N ASN A 442 3.94 10.41 13.47
CA ASN A 442 3.19 11.29 14.35
C ASN A 442 1.86 11.75 13.72
N ALA A 443 1.67 11.56 12.42
CA ALA A 443 0.46 11.97 11.69
C ALA A 443 -0.84 11.29 12.19
N GLY A 444 -0.72 10.29 13.09
CA GLY A 444 -1.84 9.79 13.89
C GLY A 444 -2.91 9.05 13.08
N PHE A 445 -3.90 9.80 12.60
CA PHE A 445 -5.16 9.31 11.99
C PHE A 445 -5.40 9.85 10.57
N SER A 446 -4.50 10.65 10.00
CA SER A 446 -4.75 11.40 8.77
C SER A 446 -4.08 10.84 7.51
N SER A 447 -3.27 9.77 7.60
CA SER A 447 -2.45 9.31 6.47
C SER A 447 -2.93 8.00 5.86
N THR A 448 -3.34 8.03 4.60
CA THR A 448 -3.57 6.84 3.76
C THR A 448 -2.29 6.41 3.05
N LEU A 449 -1.30 5.97 3.84
CA LEU A 449 0.00 5.57 3.30
C LEU A 449 0.14 4.04 3.13
N GLY A 450 -0.35 3.28 4.10
CA GLY A 450 -0.17 1.82 4.15
C GLY A 450 -1.46 1.03 3.98
N PRO A 451 -1.36 -0.30 3.79
CA PRO A 451 -2.51 -1.17 3.54
C PRO A 451 -3.46 -1.31 4.75
N ALA A 452 -3.15 -0.70 5.90
CA ALA A 452 -3.99 -0.70 7.10
C ALA A 452 -4.47 0.71 7.48
N SER A 453 -4.24 1.71 6.63
CA SER A 453 -4.38 3.13 6.98
C SER A 453 -5.45 3.84 6.17
N PHE A 454 -6.56 3.18 5.92
CA PHE A 454 -7.70 3.77 5.19
C PHE A 454 -8.72 4.34 6.17
N VAL A 455 -9.47 5.34 5.73
CA VAL A 455 -10.33 6.17 6.60
C VAL A 455 -11.32 5.30 7.37
N GLU A 456 -11.94 4.32 6.73
CA GLU A 456 -12.92 3.42 7.35
C GLU A 456 -12.35 2.62 8.52
N VAL A 457 -11.07 2.22 8.48
CA VAL A 457 -10.44 1.54 9.62
C VAL A 457 -9.78 2.52 10.60
N LEU A 458 -9.28 3.67 10.12
CA LEU A 458 -8.64 4.69 10.95
C LEU A 458 -9.64 5.42 11.86
N ARG A 459 -10.87 5.69 11.39
CA ARG A 459 -11.93 6.28 12.23
C ARG A 459 -12.29 5.35 13.40
N ASN A 460 -12.08 4.05 13.21
CA ASN A 460 -12.34 3.02 14.21
C ASN A 460 -11.12 2.69 15.09
N LYS A 461 -10.03 3.44 14.96
CA LYS A 461 -8.86 3.31 15.84
C LYS A 461 -9.18 3.94 17.20
N LEU A 462 -8.77 3.24 18.27
CA LEU A 462 -8.91 3.71 19.65
C LEU A 462 -8.19 5.05 19.86
N ASP A 463 -8.85 5.97 20.55
CA ASP A 463 -8.28 7.27 20.90
C ASP A 463 -7.12 7.08 21.93
N PRO A 464 -5.90 7.58 21.65
CA PRO A 464 -4.79 7.56 22.60
C PRO A 464 -5.14 8.14 23.98
N GLU A 465 -5.97 9.19 24.04
CA GLU A 465 -6.42 9.78 25.30
C GLU A 465 -7.31 8.81 26.07
N GLU A 466 -8.20 8.11 25.36
CA GLU A 466 -9.05 7.07 25.94
C GLU A 466 -8.21 5.87 26.40
N ILE A 467 -7.21 5.46 25.63
CA ILE A 467 -6.25 4.43 26.05
C ILE A 467 -5.52 4.88 27.32
N ALA A 468 -5.07 6.13 27.39
CA ALA A 468 -4.41 6.68 28.57
C ALA A 468 -5.35 6.67 29.78
N ARG A 469 -6.60 7.11 29.62
CA ARG A 469 -7.65 7.08 30.65
C ARG A 469 -7.92 5.66 31.14
N LEU A 470 -8.10 4.71 30.23
CA LEU A 470 -8.32 3.29 30.54
C LEU A 470 -7.11 2.67 31.26
N ARG A 471 -5.88 3.11 30.94
CA ARG A 471 -4.64 2.67 31.60
C ARG A 471 -4.46 3.28 32.98
N GLN A 472 -4.89 4.52 33.19
CA GLN A 472 -4.81 5.20 34.49
C GLN A 472 -5.64 4.49 35.58
N GLY A 473 -6.72 3.78 35.20
CA GLY A 473 -7.58 3.06 36.15
C GLY A 473 -7.22 1.59 36.42
N LYS A 474 -6.35 0.95 35.63
CA LYS A 474 -6.07 -0.50 35.75
C LYS A 474 -4.59 -0.83 35.56
N ARG A 475 -3.84 -0.92 36.66
CA ARG A 475 -2.54 -1.60 36.70
C ARG A 475 -2.74 -3.11 36.44
N GLY A 476 -2.67 -3.52 35.19
CA GLY A 476 -2.74 -4.93 34.81
C GLY A 476 -2.84 -5.14 33.30
N ARG A 477 -2.43 -6.32 32.82
CA ARG A 477 -2.57 -6.71 31.41
C ARG A 477 -4.07 -6.65 31.04
N PRO A 478 -4.48 -5.88 30.00
CA PRO A 478 -5.88 -5.80 29.59
C PRO A 478 -6.47 -7.20 29.38
N ARG A 479 -7.66 -7.46 29.94
CA ARG A 479 -8.43 -8.65 29.59
C ARG A 479 -8.68 -8.60 28.08
N LYS A 480 -8.41 -9.68 27.36
CA LYS A 480 -8.75 -9.76 25.93
C LYS A 480 -10.26 -9.56 25.77
N PRO A 481 -10.72 -8.60 24.95
CA PRO A 481 -12.14 -8.28 24.82
C PRO A 481 -12.96 -9.44 24.24
N GLN A 482 -12.36 -10.35 23.47
CA GLN A 482 -12.98 -11.59 23.03
C GLN A 482 -12.17 -12.83 23.43
N ARG A 483 -12.83 -13.80 24.07
CA ARG A 483 -12.32 -15.17 24.22
C ARG A 483 -12.59 -15.93 22.93
N THR A 484 -11.59 -16.06 22.07
CA THR A 484 -11.71 -16.72 20.77
C THR A 484 -11.86 -18.26 20.83
N GLY A 485 -12.03 -18.86 22.01
CA GLY A 485 -12.07 -20.33 22.22
C GLY A 485 -10.76 -21.06 21.93
N ASN A 486 -9.86 -20.47 21.15
CA ASN A 486 -8.58 -21.04 20.76
C ASN A 486 -7.61 -21.02 21.96
N ARG A 487 -7.03 -22.19 22.28
CA ARG A 487 -5.96 -22.30 23.29
C ARG A 487 -4.87 -21.28 22.97
N GLY A 488 -4.56 -20.43 23.94
CA GLY A 488 -3.47 -19.47 23.81
C GLY A 488 -2.16 -20.20 23.52
N ARG A 489 -1.30 -19.60 22.69
CA ARG A 489 0.04 -20.11 22.40
C ARG A 489 0.77 -20.41 23.72
N PRO A 490 1.30 -21.62 23.94
CA PRO A 490 2.05 -21.93 25.15
C PRO A 490 3.19 -20.93 25.32
N LYS A 491 3.41 -20.47 26.57
CA LYS A 491 4.47 -19.52 26.88
C LYS A 491 5.80 -20.09 26.40
N ASN A 492 6.51 -19.34 25.56
CA ASN A 492 7.84 -19.72 25.14
C ASN A 492 8.76 -19.74 26.38
N PRO A 493 9.43 -20.86 26.72
CA PRO A 493 10.25 -20.96 27.94
C PRO A 493 11.39 -19.93 28.01
N LEU A 494 11.80 -19.36 26.88
CA LEU A 494 12.77 -18.25 26.81
C LEU A 494 12.32 -16.99 27.55
N THR A 495 11.03 -16.68 27.54
CA THR A 495 10.47 -15.49 28.22
C THR A 495 10.54 -15.59 29.75
N LEU A 496 10.55 -16.81 30.31
CA LEU A 496 10.67 -17.05 31.75
C LEU A 496 12.12 -16.88 32.24
N LYS A 497 13.10 -17.30 31.43
CA LYS A 497 14.53 -17.11 31.73
C LYS A 497 14.94 -15.64 31.68
N VAL A 498 14.43 -14.87 30.72
CA VAL A 498 14.68 -13.42 30.63
C VAL A 498 14.05 -12.69 31.81
N LYS A 499 12.83 -13.07 32.21
CA LYS A 499 12.15 -12.45 33.35
C LYS A 499 12.87 -12.70 34.68
N ARG A 500 13.35 -13.94 34.91
CA ARG A 500 14.19 -14.27 36.07
C ARG A 500 15.54 -13.54 36.07
N ARG A 501 16.11 -13.24 34.90
CA ARG A 501 17.34 -12.45 34.77
C ARG A 501 17.11 -10.97 35.12
N ILE A 502 15.97 -10.40 34.75
CA ILE A 502 15.62 -9.00 35.06
C ILE A 502 15.28 -8.83 36.55
N GLU A 503 14.59 -9.80 37.15
CA GLU A 503 14.23 -9.80 38.58
C GLU A 503 15.44 -10.04 39.51
N ALA A 504 16.59 -10.46 38.97
CA ALA A 504 17.84 -10.69 39.72
C ALA A 504 18.83 -9.52 39.69
N ILE A 505 18.47 -8.38 39.05
CA ILE A 505 19.31 -7.18 39.00
C ILE A 505 19.00 -6.32 40.24
N PRO A 506 19.96 -6.03 41.14
CA PRO A 506 19.75 -5.15 42.27
C PRO A 506 19.38 -3.73 41.81
N LEU A 507 18.29 -3.19 42.35
CA LEU A 507 17.83 -1.82 42.13
C LEU A 507 18.71 -0.82 42.88
N SER A 508 19.90 -0.56 42.36
CA SER A 508 20.69 0.62 42.72
C SER A 508 21.64 0.99 41.58
N LEU A 509 21.18 1.83 40.65
CA LEU A 509 22.08 2.68 39.88
C LEU A 509 21.55 4.12 39.87
N PRO A 510 22.44 5.13 39.93
CA PRO A 510 22.05 6.53 40.11
C PRO A 510 21.40 7.10 38.85
N ARG A 511 20.48 8.05 39.04
CA ARG A 511 19.96 8.88 37.94
C ARG A 511 21.12 9.71 37.37
N TYR A 512 21.48 9.45 36.12
CA TYR A 512 22.41 10.30 35.38
C TYR A 512 21.61 11.40 34.67
N THR A 513 21.76 12.63 35.16
CA THR A 513 21.35 13.86 34.48
C THR A 513 22.38 14.20 33.41
N SER A 514 21.90 14.71 32.28
CA SER A 514 22.71 15.10 31.13
C SER A 514 23.64 16.27 31.46
N THR A 515 24.94 16.06 31.34
CA THR A 515 25.90 17.10 30.99
C THR A 515 26.90 16.51 30.01
N VAL A 516 27.11 17.29 28.95
CA VAL A 516 28.09 17.09 27.88
C VAL A 516 29.48 17.10 28.48
N ASP A 517 30.33 16.15 28.10
CA ASP A 517 31.78 16.37 28.02
C ASP A 517 32.40 15.37 27.04
N GLU A 518 33.14 15.93 26.09
CA GLU A 518 33.99 15.24 25.13
C GLU A 518 35.12 14.52 25.87
N LYS A 519 35.44 13.29 25.43
CA LYS A 519 36.79 12.77 25.56
C LYS A 519 37.10 11.70 24.53
N GLU A 520 38.23 11.95 23.88
CA GLU A 520 38.96 11.11 22.92
C GLU A 520 39.18 9.69 23.43
N ASN A 521 39.21 8.73 22.51
CA ASN A 521 39.91 7.46 22.71
C ASN A 521 40.51 7.00 21.38
N GLU A 522 41.82 6.78 21.41
CA GLU A 522 42.66 6.20 20.35
C GLU A 522 42.26 4.75 20.01
N PRO A 523 42.56 4.27 18.79
CA PRO A 523 42.18 2.93 18.34
C PRO A 523 43.24 1.86 18.67
N PRO A 524 42.84 0.58 18.87
CA PRO A 524 43.81 -0.51 18.91
C PRO A 524 44.13 -1.04 17.51
N GLU A 525 45.35 -1.55 17.41
CA GLU A 525 46.06 -2.07 16.25
C GLU A 525 45.36 -3.20 15.48
N SER A 526 45.72 -3.25 14.20
CA SER A 526 45.32 -4.18 13.14
C SER A 526 45.79 -5.61 13.36
N ASP A 527 45.00 -6.57 12.86
CA ASP A 527 45.53 -7.85 12.41
C ASP A 527 44.84 -8.26 11.09
N GLU A 528 45.68 -8.60 10.11
CA GLU A 528 45.31 -8.85 8.71
C GLU A 528 44.72 -10.25 8.51
N GLY A 529 43.80 -10.36 7.54
CA GLY A 529 43.28 -11.64 7.08
C GLY A 529 42.37 -11.50 5.87
N GLU A 530 42.94 -11.64 4.67
CA GLU A 530 42.22 -11.79 3.40
C GLU A 530 41.28 -13.02 3.42
N ALA A 531 40.01 -12.82 3.05
CA ALA A 531 39.20 -13.86 2.40
C ALA A 531 37.96 -13.26 1.68
N LEU A 532 37.73 -13.78 0.47
CA LEU A 532 36.70 -13.46 -0.52
C LEU A 532 35.25 -13.39 0.01
N GLU A 533 34.49 -12.39 -0.47
CA GLU A 533 33.12 -12.06 -0.07
C GLU A 533 32.03 -13.05 -0.54
N PRO A 534 31.11 -13.45 0.36
CA PRO A 534 29.76 -13.85 0.00
C PRO A 534 28.72 -12.80 0.47
N GLN A 535 27.78 -12.47 -0.42
CA GLN A 535 26.58 -11.65 -0.20
C GLN A 535 25.90 -11.86 1.18
N PRO A 536 25.52 -10.81 1.93
CA PRO A 536 24.91 -10.96 3.24
C PRO A 536 23.46 -11.47 3.14
N ARG A 537 23.29 -12.78 3.37
CA ARG A 537 21.98 -13.39 3.61
C ARG A 537 21.45 -12.95 4.97
N TYR A 538 20.30 -12.27 5.00
CA TYR A 538 19.47 -12.15 6.19
C TYR A 538 19.11 -13.56 6.72
N ARG A 539 19.84 -14.07 7.72
CA ARG A 539 19.46 -15.29 8.45
C ARG A 539 18.36 -14.97 9.45
N THR A 540 17.11 -15.15 9.04
CA THR A 540 16.03 -15.45 9.99
C THR A 540 16.15 -16.91 10.40
N ARG A 541 16.29 -17.16 11.71
CA ARG A 541 16.33 -18.50 12.33
C ARG A 541 15.05 -19.28 11.98
N SER A 542 15.14 -20.15 10.99
CA SER A 542 14.22 -21.27 10.76
C SER A 542 14.85 -22.52 11.37
N THR A 543 14.29 -23.01 12.46
CA THR A 543 14.60 -24.35 12.97
C THR A 543 13.62 -25.34 12.37
N ARG A 544 14.16 -26.25 11.55
CA ARG A 544 13.53 -27.48 11.04
C ARG A 544 12.85 -28.28 12.16
N SER A 545 11.69 -28.87 11.84
CA SER A 545 11.28 -30.17 12.37
C SER A 545 11.11 -31.11 11.18
N ARG A 546 11.83 -32.24 11.23
CA ARG A 546 11.66 -33.41 10.36
C ARG A 546 10.56 -34.29 10.98
N TYR A 547 9.74 -34.93 10.15
CA TYR A 547 9.31 -36.30 10.41
C TYR A 547 9.25 -37.08 9.07
N PRO A 548 9.48 -38.41 9.11
CA PRO A 548 9.70 -39.24 7.93
C PRO A 548 8.41 -39.87 7.38
N LEU A 549 8.50 -40.22 6.09
CA LEU A 549 7.69 -41.12 5.25
C LEU A 549 6.16 -41.03 5.34
#